data_AF-A0A7Y3L8V4-F1
#
_entry.id   AF-A0A7Y3L8V4-F1
#
_cell.length_a   1.000
_cell.length_b   1.000
_cell.length_c   1.000
_cell.angle_alpha   90.00
_cell.angle_beta   90.00
_cell.angle_gamma   90.00
#
_symmetry.space_group_name_H-M   'P 1'
#
loop_
_entity.id
_entity.type
_entity.pdbx_description
1 polymer ?
#
loop_
_entity_poly.entity_id
_entity_poly.type
_entity_poly.pdbx_seq_one_letter_code
_entity_poly.pdbx_strand_id
1 'polypeptide(L)'
;MTFLVSRNVRTLAATLVTLSLVTLDCTLNASASSAAPTHWAQNVEPSFGASLTSRMSTFFHDISLHSLAQAEKVFFPESAYISMKTGRIPSPAKDYVNRLIGFFGLDLAAYHTSLFTHGSSIFLGVNVNPADAAWIQPGWCENSIGYWHIPGVRLVYRQGKVVRSVAVASLISWQGVWYVVHLGPNPRPRYVGTVDAPALGRGIPGPAGGC
;
A
#
# COMPACT_ATOMS: atom_id res chain seq x y z
N MET A 1 50.87 44.59 -57.96
CA MET A 1 49.77 43.65 -57.60
C MET A 1 50.42 42.30 -57.38
N THR A 2 50.46 41.88 -56.11
CA THR A 2 51.41 40.93 -55.53
C THR A 2 50.86 39.51 -55.58
N PHE A 3 51.67 38.55 -56.03
CA PHE A 3 51.45 37.11 -55.87
C PHE A 3 52.37 36.58 -54.76
N LEU A 4 51.80 35.80 -53.84
CA LEU A 4 52.44 35.02 -52.79
C LEU A 4 51.48 33.82 -52.59
N VAL A 5 51.88 32.56 -52.43
CA VAL A 5 52.92 32.00 -51.56
C VAL A 5 53.39 30.64 -52.10
N SER A 6 54.66 30.33 -51.80
CA SER A 6 55.39 29.10 -52.08
C SER A 6 55.53 28.21 -50.84
N ARG A 7 55.53 26.88 -51.07
CA ARG A 7 56.30 25.79 -50.45
C ARG A 7 56.35 25.56 -48.91
N ASN A 8 55.98 24.31 -48.58
CA ASN A 8 56.76 23.24 -47.91
C ASN A 8 56.94 23.10 -46.37
N VAL A 9 56.39 21.97 -45.89
CA VAL A 9 57.02 20.79 -45.21
C VAL A 9 57.46 20.88 -43.70
N ARG A 10 57.08 19.79 -42.99
CA ARG A 10 57.51 19.19 -41.69
C ARG A 10 56.68 19.64 -40.47
N THR A 11 56.22 18.75 -39.57
CA THR A 11 56.93 17.64 -38.92
C THR A 11 55.92 16.63 -38.33
N LEU A 12 56.21 15.32 -38.41
CA LEU A 12 55.46 14.23 -37.75
C LEU A 12 55.92 14.09 -36.28
N ALA A 13 54.99 14.13 -35.33
CA ALA A 13 55.23 13.80 -33.93
C ALA A 13 54.93 12.32 -33.70
N ALA A 14 55.90 11.61 -33.11
CA ALA A 14 55.77 10.22 -32.67
C ALA A 14 55.13 10.16 -31.28
N THR A 15 54.07 9.36 -31.13
CA THR A 15 53.46 9.05 -29.83
C THR A 15 53.79 7.61 -29.47
N LEU A 16 54.51 7.41 -28.35
CA LEU A 16 54.75 6.10 -27.76
C LEU A 16 53.43 5.53 -27.20
N VAL A 17 53.10 4.31 -27.58
CA VAL A 17 52.04 3.49 -26.96
C VAL A 17 52.71 2.55 -25.97
N THR A 18 52.41 2.69 -24.68
CA THR A 18 52.81 1.71 -23.66
C THR A 18 51.77 0.58 -23.63
N LEU A 19 52.23 -0.64 -23.92
CA LEU A 19 51.43 -1.86 -23.89
C LEU A 19 51.54 -2.49 -22.50
N SER A 20 50.52 -2.35 -21.66
CA SER A 20 50.46 -3.05 -20.37
C SER A 20 49.94 -4.48 -20.58
N LEU A 21 50.77 -5.46 -20.26
CA LEU A 21 50.38 -6.88 -20.17
C LEU A 21 49.42 -7.07 -18.98
N VAL A 22 48.16 -7.39 -19.26
CA VAL A 22 47.21 -7.86 -18.23
C VAL A 22 47.37 -9.37 -18.11
N THR A 23 47.79 -9.84 -16.94
CA THR A 23 47.82 -11.26 -16.58
C THR A 23 46.38 -11.76 -16.38
N LEU A 24 45.99 -12.80 -17.11
CA LEU A 24 44.75 -13.54 -16.85
C LEU A 24 44.96 -14.42 -15.61
N ASP A 25 44.45 -13.99 -14.46
CA ASP A 25 44.22 -14.88 -13.33
C ASP A 25 42.95 -15.68 -13.60
N CYS A 26 43.13 -16.97 -13.91
CA CYS A 26 42.04 -17.92 -14.07
C CYS A 26 41.58 -18.36 -12.67
N THR A 27 40.75 -17.55 -12.01
CA THR A 27 40.02 -17.99 -10.82
C THR A 27 38.71 -18.64 -11.27
N LEU A 28 38.61 -19.96 -11.06
CA LEU A 28 37.33 -20.66 -11.06
C LEU A 28 36.46 -20.06 -9.95
N ASN A 29 35.63 -19.08 -10.28
CA ASN A 29 34.53 -18.70 -9.42
C ASN A 29 33.47 -19.80 -9.54
N ALA A 30 33.47 -20.70 -8.56
CA ALA A 30 32.33 -21.53 -8.26
C ALA A 30 31.08 -20.62 -8.26
N SER A 31 30.09 -20.95 -9.07
CA SER A 31 28.80 -20.28 -9.05
C SER A 31 28.24 -20.43 -7.65
N ALA A 32 28.39 -19.39 -6.83
CA ALA A 32 27.61 -19.24 -5.62
C ALA A 32 26.16 -19.18 -6.09
N SER A 33 25.47 -20.31 -5.99
CA SER A 33 24.04 -20.37 -6.10
C SER A 33 23.51 -19.51 -4.96
N SER A 34 23.28 -18.22 -5.21
CA SER A 34 22.58 -17.38 -4.26
C SER A 34 21.18 -17.94 -4.20
N ALA A 35 20.90 -18.68 -3.13
CA ALA A 35 19.54 -18.95 -2.76
C ALA A 35 18.83 -17.60 -2.72
N ALA A 36 17.81 -17.43 -3.55
CA ALA A 36 16.95 -16.26 -3.50
C ALA A 36 16.50 -16.10 -2.04
N PRO A 37 16.69 -14.93 -1.42
CA PRO A 37 16.25 -14.75 -0.05
C PRO A 37 14.75 -15.00 -0.03
N THR A 38 14.33 -15.99 0.75
CA THR A 38 12.93 -16.31 1.04
C THR A 38 12.33 -15.14 1.82
N HIS A 39 11.97 -14.08 1.11
CA HIS A 39 11.39 -12.83 1.63
C HIS A 39 9.91 -13.04 1.97
N TRP A 40 9.61 -13.70 3.08
CA TRP A 40 8.23 -13.76 3.58
C TRP A 40 8.20 -13.19 5.00
N ALA A 41 7.97 -11.88 5.04
CA ALA A 41 7.70 -11.04 6.19
C ALA A 41 8.85 -10.85 7.20
N GLN A 42 9.64 -9.79 7.01
CA GLN A 42 10.18 -9.10 8.18
C GLN A 42 8.99 -8.45 8.88
N ASN A 43 8.79 -8.79 10.16
CA ASN A 43 7.78 -8.20 11.05
C ASN A 43 8.12 -6.71 11.31
N VAL A 44 7.95 -5.87 10.29
CA VAL A 44 8.22 -4.43 10.33
C VAL A 44 6.90 -3.69 10.28
N GLU A 45 6.60 -2.96 11.35
CA GLU A 45 5.38 -2.17 11.47
C GLU A 45 5.39 -1.00 10.48
N PRO A 46 4.37 -0.85 9.61
CA PRO A 46 4.29 0.29 8.72
C PRO A 46 4.05 1.60 9.49
N SER A 47 4.62 2.71 9.00
CA SER A 47 4.45 4.01 9.66
C SER A 47 3.02 4.57 9.53
N PHE A 48 2.51 5.20 10.59
CA PHE A 48 1.21 5.89 10.62
C PHE A 48 1.24 7.34 10.09
N GLY A 49 2.41 7.85 9.72
CA GLY A 49 2.64 9.27 9.43
C GLY A 49 2.09 9.74 8.07
N ALA A 50 2.89 10.56 7.37
CA ALA A 50 2.49 11.18 6.10
C ALA A 50 2.08 10.16 5.02
N SER A 51 2.70 8.97 5.01
CA SER A 51 2.38 7.87 4.09
C SER A 51 0.94 7.39 4.24
N LEU A 52 0.53 7.04 5.47
CA LEU A 52 -0.84 6.62 5.77
C LEU A 52 -1.83 7.75 5.50
N THR A 53 -1.51 8.97 5.92
CA THR A 53 -2.40 10.13 5.71
C THR A 53 -2.63 10.41 4.23
N SER A 54 -1.58 10.37 3.40
CA SER A 54 -1.68 10.53 1.94
C SER A 54 -2.55 9.43 1.33
N ARG A 55 -2.32 8.17 1.72
CA ARG A 55 -3.09 7.02 1.21
C ARG A 55 -4.57 7.11 1.56
N MET A 56 -4.89 7.50 2.79
CA MET A 56 -6.28 7.70 3.23
C MET A 56 -6.92 8.95 2.62
N SER A 57 -6.14 9.98 2.28
CA SER A 57 -6.63 11.11 1.50
C SER A 57 -7.03 10.69 0.08
N THR A 58 -6.20 9.89 -0.59
CA THR A 58 -6.54 9.30 -1.91
C THR A 58 -7.80 8.46 -1.79
N PHE A 59 -7.87 7.58 -0.79
CA PHE A 59 -9.06 6.76 -0.59
C PHE A 59 -10.33 7.59 -0.34
N PHE A 60 -10.24 8.63 0.48
CA PHE A 60 -11.38 9.54 0.72
C PHE A 60 -11.85 10.21 -0.56
N HIS A 61 -10.93 10.57 -1.46
CA HIS A 61 -11.26 11.04 -2.79
C HIS A 61 -11.94 9.94 -3.64
N ASP A 62 -11.45 8.71 -3.62
CA ASP A 62 -12.06 7.60 -4.38
C ASP A 62 -13.49 7.27 -3.89
N ILE A 63 -13.76 7.42 -2.58
CA ILE A 63 -15.12 7.36 -2.02
C ILE A 63 -15.98 8.49 -2.62
N SER A 64 -15.47 9.71 -2.74
CA SER A 64 -16.21 10.82 -3.37
C SER A 64 -16.58 10.53 -4.83
N LEU A 65 -15.75 9.77 -5.53
CA LEU A 65 -15.99 9.36 -6.92
C LEU A 65 -16.92 8.14 -7.04
N HIS A 66 -17.24 7.47 -5.93
CA HIS A 66 -17.92 6.18 -5.91
C HIS A 66 -17.24 5.14 -6.83
N SER A 67 -15.91 5.19 -6.93
CA SER A 67 -15.17 4.38 -7.90
C SER A 67 -14.51 3.19 -7.24
N LEU A 68 -15.12 2.01 -7.36
CA LEU A 68 -14.54 0.77 -6.85
C LEU A 68 -13.15 0.51 -7.44
N ALA A 69 -12.99 0.67 -8.76
CA ALA A 69 -11.72 0.45 -9.44
C ALA A 69 -10.57 1.35 -8.94
N GLN A 70 -10.87 2.58 -8.48
CA GLN A 70 -9.86 3.46 -7.89
C GLN A 70 -9.61 3.08 -6.42
N ALA A 71 -10.69 2.89 -5.66
CA ALA A 71 -10.63 2.52 -4.25
C ALA A 71 -9.90 1.18 -4.01
N GLU A 72 -9.99 0.23 -4.93
CA GLU A 72 -9.27 -1.06 -4.86
C GLU A 72 -7.75 -0.89 -4.82
N LYS A 73 -7.20 0.22 -5.33
CA LYS A 73 -5.76 0.49 -5.26
C LYS A 73 -5.27 0.69 -3.83
N VAL A 74 -6.17 1.10 -2.92
CA VAL A 74 -5.87 1.16 -1.48
C VAL A 74 -6.29 -0.09 -0.71
N PHE A 75 -7.04 -0.99 -1.35
CA PHE A 75 -7.47 -2.26 -0.78
C PHE A 75 -6.33 -3.29 -0.77
N PHE A 76 -6.40 -4.25 0.13
CA PHE A 76 -5.37 -5.27 0.31
C PHE A 76 -5.17 -6.09 -0.98
N PRO A 77 -3.94 -6.23 -1.51
CA PRO A 77 -3.74 -6.80 -2.83
C PRO A 77 -4.18 -8.26 -2.94
N GLU A 78 -4.87 -8.60 -4.03
CA GLU A 78 -5.37 -9.96 -4.30
C GLU A 78 -4.27 -11.03 -4.20
N SER A 79 -3.13 -10.80 -4.86
CA SER A 79 -2.02 -11.77 -4.85
C SER A 79 -1.45 -11.99 -3.44
N ALA A 80 -1.43 -10.95 -2.61
CA ALA A 80 -1.03 -11.06 -1.20
C ALA A 80 -2.06 -11.87 -0.40
N TYR A 81 -3.35 -11.61 -0.62
CA TYR A 81 -4.44 -12.37 0.02
C TYR A 81 -4.42 -13.84 -0.34
N ILE A 82 -4.32 -14.14 -1.64
CA ILE A 82 -4.24 -15.53 -2.12
C ILE A 82 -3.04 -16.23 -1.49
N SER A 83 -1.87 -15.59 -1.46
CA SER A 83 -0.67 -16.16 -0.82
C SER A 83 -0.89 -16.43 0.67
N MET A 84 -1.51 -15.48 1.38
CA MET A 84 -1.82 -15.56 2.81
C MET A 84 -2.84 -16.66 3.14
N LYS A 85 -3.79 -16.95 2.23
CA LYS A 85 -4.92 -17.84 2.48
C LYS A 85 -4.79 -19.22 1.84
N THR A 86 -3.86 -19.41 0.91
CA THR A 86 -3.63 -20.71 0.24
C THR A 86 -3.29 -21.78 1.26
N GLY A 87 -4.01 -22.91 1.19
CA GLY A 87 -3.88 -24.02 2.14
C GLY A 87 -4.54 -23.76 3.50
N ARG A 88 -5.16 -22.59 3.71
CA ARG A 88 -5.92 -22.26 4.93
C ARG A 88 -7.42 -22.25 4.70
N ILE A 89 -7.87 -21.84 3.51
CA ILE A 89 -9.29 -21.87 3.10
C ILE A 89 -9.46 -22.53 1.73
N PRO A 90 -10.66 -23.07 1.40
CA PRO A 90 -10.86 -23.88 0.20
C PRO A 90 -10.69 -23.15 -1.14
N SER A 91 -10.97 -21.85 -1.21
CA SER A 91 -10.91 -21.09 -2.47
C SER A 91 -10.56 -19.61 -2.23
N PRO A 92 -9.28 -19.28 -1.96
CA PRO A 92 -8.85 -17.91 -1.65
C PRO A 92 -9.24 -16.85 -2.69
N ALA A 93 -9.09 -17.15 -3.99
CA ALA A 93 -9.45 -16.22 -5.05
C ALA A 93 -10.96 -15.93 -5.08
N LYS A 94 -11.80 -16.96 -4.91
CA LYS A 94 -13.25 -16.78 -4.85
C LYS A 94 -13.67 -15.98 -3.61
N ASP A 95 -13.04 -16.26 -2.47
CA ASP A 95 -13.31 -15.53 -1.23
C ASP A 95 -12.90 -14.05 -1.34
N TYR A 96 -11.75 -13.75 -1.96
CA TYR A 96 -11.31 -12.38 -2.22
C TYR A 96 -12.34 -11.60 -3.03
N VAL A 97 -12.77 -12.12 -4.19
CA VAL A 97 -13.71 -11.42 -5.06
C VAL A 97 -15.10 -11.33 -4.44
N ASN A 98 -15.65 -12.46 -4.00
CA ASN A 98 -17.05 -12.51 -3.58
C ASN A 98 -17.28 -11.86 -2.22
N ARG A 99 -16.37 -12.09 -1.27
CA ARG A 99 -16.53 -11.61 0.11
C ARG A 99 -15.81 -10.28 0.30
N LEU A 100 -14.49 -10.21 0.08
CA LEU A 100 -13.74 -9.01 0.39
C LEU A 100 -14.10 -7.84 -0.52
N ILE A 101 -13.99 -8.02 -1.84
CA ILE A 101 -14.33 -6.97 -2.81
C ILE A 101 -15.84 -6.72 -2.84
N GLY A 102 -16.67 -7.77 -2.79
CA GLY A 102 -18.12 -7.62 -2.70
C GLY A 102 -18.57 -6.75 -1.52
N PHE A 103 -18.03 -7.01 -0.32
CA PHE A 103 -18.32 -6.19 0.87
C PHE A 103 -17.72 -4.79 0.79
N PHE A 104 -16.50 -4.66 0.28
CA PHE A 104 -15.87 -3.37 0.08
C PHE A 104 -16.69 -2.47 -0.86
N GLY A 105 -17.22 -3.02 -1.95
CA GLY A 105 -18.09 -2.30 -2.88
C GLY A 105 -19.41 -1.84 -2.25
N LEU A 106 -20.05 -2.71 -1.45
CA LEU A 106 -21.26 -2.35 -0.70
C LEU A 106 -20.99 -1.20 0.27
N ASP A 107 -19.90 -1.27 1.02
CA ASP A 107 -19.53 -0.23 1.98
C ASP A 107 -19.12 1.07 1.28
N LEU A 108 -18.38 0.99 0.18
CA LEU A 108 -17.98 2.14 -0.63
C LEU A 108 -19.21 2.95 -1.06
N ALA A 109 -20.26 2.28 -1.53
CA ALA A 109 -21.52 2.92 -1.91
C ALA A 109 -22.22 3.59 -0.72
N ALA A 110 -22.23 2.94 0.45
CA ALA A 110 -22.81 3.49 1.67
C ALA A 110 -22.03 4.73 2.17
N TYR A 111 -20.70 4.67 2.14
CA TYR A 111 -19.83 5.80 2.50
C TYR A 111 -20.01 6.94 1.53
N HIS A 112 -20.00 6.68 0.21
CA HIS A 112 -20.24 7.70 -0.80
C HIS A 112 -21.56 8.44 -0.54
N THR A 113 -22.64 7.67 -0.38
CA THR A 113 -23.97 8.20 -0.10
C THR A 113 -23.98 9.05 1.17
N SER A 114 -23.42 8.55 2.27
CA SER A 114 -23.44 9.24 3.55
C SER A 114 -22.58 10.50 3.59
N LEU A 115 -21.44 10.54 2.90
CA LEU A 115 -20.47 11.62 3.00
C LEU A 115 -20.71 12.73 1.99
N PHE A 116 -21.26 12.42 0.81
CA PHE A 116 -21.21 13.34 -0.34
C PHE A 116 -22.58 13.72 -0.92
N THR A 117 -23.69 13.11 -0.50
CA THR A 117 -25.03 13.49 -1.00
C THR A 117 -25.60 14.76 -0.37
N HIS A 118 -25.14 15.13 0.83
CA HIS A 118 -25.65 16.28 1.60
C HIS A 118 -24.74 17.51 1.54
N GLY A 119 -23.80 17.55 0.60
CA GLY A 119 -22.87 18.66 0.38
C GLY A 119 -21.41 18.22 0.33
N SER A 120 -20.53 19.19 0.13
CA SER A 120 -19.09 18.95 0.05
C SER A 120 -18.50 18.49 1.39
N SER A 121 -17.73 17.41 1.35
CA SER A 121 -16.95 16.89 2.46
C SER A 121 -15.47 17.03 2.16
N ILE A 122 -14.73 17.68 3.05
CA ILE A 122 -13.31 17.98 2.89
C ILE A 122 -12.52 17.11 3.85
N PHE A 123 -11.59 16.30 3.34
CA PHE A 123 -10.69 15.50 4.17
C PHE A 123 -9.80 16.40 5.05
N LEU A 124 -9.72 16.08 6.34
CA LEU A 124 -8.88 16.79 7.32
C LEU A 124 -7.71 15.95 7.81
N GLY A 125 -7.72 14.64 7.57
CA GLY A 125 -6.65 13.74 8.01
C GLY A 125 -7.19 12.46 8.62
N VAL A 126 -6.24 11.71 9.18
CA VAL A 126 -6.50 10.43 9.84
C VAL A 126 -6.43 10.63 11.36
N ASN A 127 -7.31 9.95 12.10
CA ASN A 127 -7.12 9.75 13.53
C ASN A 127 -6.93 8.25 13.79
N VAL A 128 -5.82 7.88 14.41
CA VAL A 128 -5.39 6.51 14.65
C VAL A 128 -4.76 6.44 16.03
N ASN A 129 -4.89 5.30 16.70
CA ASN A 129 -4.19 5.02 17.94
C ASN A 129 -3.12 3.94 17.67
N PRO A 130 -1.84 4.31 17.50
CA PRO A 130 -0.78 3.34 17.22
C PRO A 130 -0.64 2.25 18.29
N ALA A 131 -1.07 2.50 19.53
CA ALA A 131 -1.03 1.50 20.60
C ALA A 131 -1.95 0.29 20.36
N ASP A 132 -2.94 0.42 19.46
CA ASP A 132 -3.84 -0.67 19.07
C ASP A 132 -3.28 -1.51 17.90
N ALA A 133 -2.11 -1.15 17.37
CA ALA A 133 -1.46 -1.90 16.32
C ALA A 133 -0.87 -3.21 16.87
N ALA A 134 -1.13 -4.31 16.18
CA ALA A 134 -0.70 -5.63 16.62
C ALA A 134 -0.16 -6.47 15.46
N TRP A 135 0.94 -7.19 15.70
CA TRP A 135 1.40 -8.25 14.81
C TRP A 135 0.52 -9.49 14.97
N ILE A 136 -0.18 -9.86 13.90
CA ILE A 136 -0.94 -11.10 13.80
C ILE A 136 0.01 -12.19 13.31
N GLN A 137 0.20 -13.21 14.14
CA GLN A 137 1.13 -14.30 13.86
C GLN A 137 0.58 -15.22 12.75
N PRO A 138 1.47 -15.84 11.93
CA PRO A 138 1.08 -16.96 11.09
C PRO A 138 0.32 -18.03 11.88
N GLY A 139 -0.73 -18.59 11.28
CA GLY A 139 -1.63 -19.56 11.91
C GLY A 139 -2.87 -18.94 12.54
N TRP A 140 -2.86 -17.63 12.84
CA TRP A 140 -4.04 -16.92 13.32
C TRP A 140 -4.93 -16.49 12.15
N CYS A 141 -6.24 -16.48 12.39
CA CYS A 141 -7.24 -16.04 11.43
C CYS A 141 -7.16 -16.73 10.06
N GLU A 142 -6.81 -18.01 10.05
CA GLU A 142 -6.69 -18.80 8.83
C GLU A 142 -5.64 -18.19 7.86
N ASN A 143 -4.53 -17.67 8.38
CA ASN A 143 -3.47 -17.09 7.56
C ASN A 143 -2.18 -17.91 7.65
N SER A 144 -1.51 -18.12 6.53
CA SER A 144 -0.18 -18.75 6.45
C SER A 144 0.95 -17.74 6.64
N ILE A 145 0.68 -16.44 6.49
CA ILE A 145 1.62 -15.33 6.58
C ILE A 145 1.11 -14.33 7.62
N GLY A 146 1.99 -13.81 8.45
CA GLY A 146 1.65 -12.78 9.44
C GLY A 146 1.59 -11.37 8.85
N TYR A 147 0.94 -10.47 9.57
CA TYR A 147 0.80 -9.06 9.18
C TYR A 147 0.58 -8.19 10.41
N TRP A 148 0.92 -6.91 10.31
CA TRP A 148 0.43 -5.91 11.25
C TRP A 148 -1.03 -5.59 10.96
N HIS A 149 -1.82 -5.43 12.01
CA HIS A 149 -3.22 -5.05 11.99
C HIS A 149 -3.43 -3.78 12.82
N ILE A 150 -4.27 -2.87 12.34
CA ILE A 150 -4.75 -1.72 13.10
C ILE A 150 -6.27 -1.56 12.91
N PRO A 151 -7.08 -1.58 13.99
CA PRO A 151 -8.52 -1.43 13.90
C PRO A 151 -8.98 0.04 13.84
N GLY A 152 -10.16 0.23 13.25
CA GLY A 152 -11.01 1.39 13.48
C GLY A 152 -10.37 2.76 13.17
N VAL A 153 -9.42 2.81 12.24
CA VAL A 153 -8.75 4.04 11.80
C VAL A 153 -9.81 5.04 11.32
N ARG A 154 -9.72 6.30 11.75
CA ARG A 154 -10.76 7.30 11.45
C ARG A 154 -10.38 8.15 10.24
N LEU A 155 -11.27 8.25 9.27
CA LEU A 155 -11.26 9.31 8.27
C LEU A 155 -11.95 10.53 8.85
N VAL A 156 -11.20 11.59 9.13
CA VAL A 156 -11.72 12.84 9.68
C VAL A 156 -12.00 13.80 8.53
N TYR A 157 -13.19 14.38 8.50
CA TYR A 157 -13.60 15.29 7.44
C TYR A 157 -14.45 16.44 7.98
N ARG A 158 -14.55 17.51 7.20
CA ARG A 158 -15.44 18.64 7.46
C ARG A 158 -16.56 18.65 6.45
N GLN A 159 -17.79 18.74 6.93
CA GLN A 159 -18.97 18.99 6.11
C GLN A 159 -19.62 20.29 6.60
N GLY A 160 -19.59 21.33 5.78
CA GLY A 160 -19.91 22.69 6.21
C GLY A 160 -18.97 23.19 7.32
N LYS A 161 -19.52 23.55 8.48
CA LYS A 161 -18.75 23.98 9.67
C LYS A 161 -18.51 22.85 10.67
N VAL A 162 -19.02 21.65 10.40
CA VAL A 162 -19.02 20.53 11.35
C VAL A 162 -17.90 19.57 10.99
N VAL A 163 -17.02 19.28 11.95
CA VAL A 163 -16.07 18.18 11.85
C VAL A 163 -16.79 16.88 12.18
N ARG A 164 -16.59 15.86 11.36
CA ARG A 164 -17.15 14.53 11.49
C ARG A 164 -16.06 13.49 11.21
N SER A 165 -16.36 12.24 11.53
CA SER A 165 -15.51 11.12 11.14
C SER A 165 -16.31 9.85 10.90
N VAL A 166 -15.72 8.95 10.12
CA VAL A 166 -16.15 7.56 9.94
C VAL A 166 -14.94 6.64 10.14
N ALA A 167 -15.17 5.41 10.56
CA ALA A 167 -14.09 4.42 10.68
C ALA A 167 -13.76 3.78 9.32
N VAL A 168 -12.55 3.26 9.22
CA VAL A 168 -12.19 2.12 8.39
C VAL A 168 -11.97 0.98 9.37
N ALA A 169 -12.81 -0.05 9.30
CA ALA A 169 -12.86 -1.07 10.35
C ALA A 169 -11.51 -1.77 10.56
N SER A 170 -10.77 -2.04 9.49
CA SER A 170 -9.49 -2.75 9.58
C SER A 170 -8.52 -2.35 8.46
N LEU A 171 -7.29 -1.99 8.88
CA LEU A 171 -6.13 -2.00 7.98
C LEU A 171 -5.20 -3.16 8.33
N ILE A 172 -4.61 -3.79 7.31
CA ILE A 172 -3.56 -4.79 7.46
C ILE A 172 -2.33 -4.42 6.62
N SER A 173 -1.16 -4.88 7.05
CA SER A 173 0.09 -4.58 6.36
C SER A 173 0.45 -5.62 5.30
N TRP A 174 1.00 -5.16 4.19
CA TRP A 174 1.81 -5.98 3.29
C TRP A 174 3.03 -5.19 2.87
N GLN A 175 4.22 -5.79 2.94
CA GLN A 175 5.48 -5.18 2.50
C GLN A 175 5.69 -3.74 3.04
N GLY A 176 5.39 -3.51 4.32
CA GLY A 176 5.60 -2.21 4.97
C GLY A 176 4.56 -1.14 4.60
N VAL A 177 3.40 -1.51 4.06
CA VAL A 177 2.33 -0.59 3.68
C VAL A 177 1.00 -1.01 4.32
N TRP A 178 0.24 -0.04 4.84
CA TRP A 178 -1.13 -0.25 5.33
C TRP A 178 -2.15 -0.30 4.19
N TYR A 179 -2.99 -1.33 4.18
CA TYR A 179 -4.09 -1.50 3.23
C TYR A 179 -5.42 -1.66 3.93
N VAL A 180 -6.48 -1.15 3.32
CA VAL A 180 -7.85 -1.45 3.75
C VAL A 180 -8.13 -2.92 3.46
N VAL A 181 -8.67 -3.65 4.44
CA VAL A 181 -9.24 -5.01 4.21
C VAL A 181 -10.71 -5.07 4.58
N HIS A 182 -11.13 -4.23 5.53
CA HIS A 182 -12.54 -4.01 5.86
C HIS A 182 -12.82 -2.51 5.96
N LEU A 183 -13.69 -2.00 5.09
CA LEU A 183 -14.17 -0.62 5.17
C LEU A 183 -15.27 -0.51 6.22
N GLY A 184 -16.36 -1.25 6.03
CA GLY A 184 -17.44 -1.41 7.00
C GLY A 184 -17.12 -2.42 8.10
N PRO A 185 -18.03 -2.59 9.08
CA PRO A 185 -17.81 -3.42 10.26
C PRO A 185 -17.49 -4.87 9.90
N ASN A 186 -16.60 -5.51 10.66
CA ASN A 186 -16.32 -6.94 10.55
C ASN A 186 -16.09 -7.52 11.97
N PRO A 187 -16.84 -8.54 12.42
CA PRO A 187 -17.90 -9.26 11.68
C PRO A 187 -19.11 -8.38 11.36
N ARG A 188 -19.78 -8.70 10.24
CA ARG A 188 -20.96 -7.98 9.75
C ARG A 188 -22.25 -8.60 10.29
N PRO A 189 -23.24 -7.81 10.76
CA PRO A 189 -24.55 -8.35 11.13
C PRO A 189 -25.42 -8.70 9.91
N ARG A 190 -25.19 -8.03 8.75
CA ARG A 190 -25.93 -8.21 7.49
C ARG A 190 -25.03 -7.93 6.28
N TYR A 191 -25.35 -8.54 5.13
CA TYR A 191 -24.66 -8.31 3.84
C TYR A 191 -25.23 -7.11 3.09
N VAL A 192 -25.19 -5.94 3.72
CA VAL A 192 -25.60 -4.65 3.16
C VAL A 192 -24.53 -3.62 3.45
N GLY A 193 -24.35 -2.63 2.58
CA GLY A 193 -23.37 -1.56 2.77
C GLY A 193 -23.60 -0.79 4.07
N THR A 194 -22.54 -0.60 4.86
CA THR A 194 -22.66 0.00 6.19
C THR A 194 -21.53 0.99 6.41
N VAL A 195 -21.89 2.21 6.81
CA VAL A 195 -20.92 3.20 7.30
C VAL A 195 -20.49 2.84 8.71
N ASP A 196 -19.19 2.60 8.91
CA ASP A 196 -18.69 2.17 10.21
C ASP A 196 -18.49 3.33 11.18
N ALA A 197 -19.03 3.14 12.39
CA ALA A 197 -18.95 4.03 13.54
C ALA A 197 -18.94 5.55 13.21
N PRO A 198 -19.94 6.11 12.49
CA PRO A 198 -19.98 7.54 12.21
C PRO A 198 -20.04 8.35 13.51
N ALA A 199 -19.27 9.44 13.60
CA ALA A 199 -19.19 10.26 14.81
C ALA A 199 -19.09 11.76 14.50
N LEU A 200 -19.58 12.58 15.44
CA LEU A 200 -19.25 14.01 15.50
C LEU A 200 -17.82 14.19 15.99
N GLY A 201 -17.12 15.18 15.44
CA GLY A 201 -15.71 15.44 15.72
C GLY A 201 -14.78 14.38 15.12
N ARG A 202 -13.56 14.28 15.66
CA ARG A 202 -12.51 13.37 15.18
C ARG A 202 -12.80 11.89 15.44
N GLY A 203 -13.79 11.60 16.28
CA GLY A 203 -14.10 10.26 16.75
C GLY A 203 -12.96 9.67 17.59
N ILE A 204 -13.19 8.47 18.09
CA ILE A 204 -12.20 7.65 18.78
C ILE A 204 -11.91 6.47 17.85
N PRO A 205 -10.65 6.19 17.47
CA PRO A 205 -10.30 4.96 16.78
C PRO A 205 -10.88 3.76 17.54
N GLY A 206 -11.36 2.76 16.79
CA GLY A 206 -11.98 1.58 17.40
C GLY A 206 -11.05 0.93 18.44
N PRO A 207 -11.60 0.29 19.48
CA PRO A 207 -10.75 -0.47 20.39
C PRO A 207 -9.98 -1.55 19.63
N ALA A 208 -8.83 -1.97 20.18
CA ALA A 208 -8.07 -3.11 19.69
C ALA A 208 -8.97 -4.33 19.43
N GLY A 209 -8.76 -5.00 18.31
CA GLY A 209 -9.44 -6.21 17.89
C GLY A 209 -8.71 -6.78 16.68
N GLY A 210 -8.70 -8.09 16.51
CA GLY A 210 -7.93 -8.75 15.47
C GLY A 210 -8.43 -10.17 15.34
N CYS A 211 -9.25 -10.39 14.31
CA CYS A 211 -10.00 -11.60 14.04
C CYS A 211 -11.01 -11.93 15.15
#